data_AF-A0AA88R2L5-F1
#
_entry.id   AF-A0AA88R2L5-F1
#
_cell.length_a   1.000
_cell.length_b   1.000
_cell.length_c   1.000
_cell.angle_alpha   90.00
_cell.angle_beta   90.00
_cell.angle_gamma   90.00
#
_symmetry.space_group_name_H-M   'P 1'
#
loop_
_entity.id
_entity.type
_entity.pdbx_description
1 polymer ?
#
loop_
_entity_poly.entity_id
_entity_poly.type
_entity_poly.pdbx_seq_one_letter_code
_entity_poly.pdbx_strand_id
1 'polypeptide(L)'
;MAICQRNDVGSVLLHRSGNGGSNSGTWPSFSAASFRRRIINTMRCGGGGGSRHRPSGPPAEKPIQQPRPEPEVRSGPKKPGGSEKLSELLRLSESSENEDEVKKKVETLEELKGVAKMLQSSDGVLAGASEVRRLAKEDLEARTTLALLGAIPPLVGLLDSEGVELQIAALYGLLNLAIGNDANKAAIVKAGAVHKMLRLIESPNGCPDPAVAEAIVANFLGLSALDSNKPIIGASGAIPFLMKTLKDSGKTSSSQAKLDSLRALYNLSILPTNVLPMLETELVPFLLSMVGDMEVSERILAVLSNVVSAAEGRKTLSSMRDAFPILVDVLNWTDSPGCQEKASYILMVMAHKSYGDRQAMIEAGVASSLLELTLLGSTLAQKRASRILECLRVDKGKQVSESYGGGLGATLSAPLCGSSSSIAGTNHQSKECLDEDESMMSDEKKAVNQLVQQSLQNNMRRIVKRANLPQNFVPSEHFKSFTSSSTSKSLPF
;
A
#
# COMPACT_ATOMS: atom_id res chain seq x y z
N MET A 1 -35.43 43.69 -12.54
CA MET A 1 -34.47 44.01 -11.46
C MET A 1 -34.22 42.74 -10.66
N ALA A 2 -33.04 42.14 -10.80
CA ALA A 2 -32.45 41.21 -9.84
C ALA A 2 -30.94 41.22 -10.11
N ILE A 3 -30.17 41.49 -9.06
CA ILE A 3 -28.79 41.98 -9.09
C ILE A 3 -27.82 40.80 -9.15
N CYS A 4 -26.90 40.85 -10.12
CA CYS A 4 -25.75 39.97 -10.27
C CYS A 4 -24.67 40.36 -9.24
N GLN A 5 -24.26 39.45 -8.35
CA GLN A 5 -23.04 39.61 -7.55
C GLN A 5 -21.87 38.90 -8.24
N ARG A 6 -20.95 39.73 -8.76
CA ARG A 6 -19.58 39.37 -9.16
C ARG A 6 -18.80 39.03 -7.89
N ASN A 7 -18.20 37.83 -7.83
CA ASN A 7 -17.11 37.56 -6.90
C ASN A 7 -15.79 37.94 -7.58
N ASP A 8 -15.13 38.90 -6.94
CA ASP A 8 -13.87 39.52 -7.31
C ASP A 8 -12.72 38.53 -7.05
N VAL A 9 -11.99 38.12 -8.09
CA VAL A 9 -10.78 37.29 -7.95
C VAL A 9 -9.61 38.26 -7.80
N GLY A 10 -9.29 38.59 -6.56
CA GLY A 10 -8.10 39.35 -6.21
C GLY A 10 -6.83 38.63 -6.64
N SER A 11 -6.10 39.23 -7.56
CA SER A 11 -4.80 38.80 -8.06
C SER A 11 -3.73 38.91 -6.96
N VAL A 12 -3.16 37.79 -6.50
CA VAL A 12 -2.01 37.81 -5.60
C VAL A 12 -0.73 37.87 -6.43
N LEU A 13 -0.27 39.12 -6.62
CA LEU A 13 1.02 39.48 -7.19
C LEU A 13 2.17 38.93 -6.34
N LEU A 14 3.07 38.19 -6.99
CA LEU A 14 4.38 37.78 -6.47
C LEU A 14 5.26 39.02 -6.24
N HIS A 15 5.45 39.42 -4.98
CA HIS A 15 6.52 40.36 -4.64
C HIS A 15 7.79 39.58 -4.32
N ARG A 16 8.71 39.56 -5.29
CA ARG A 16 10.10 39.13 -5.11
C ARG A 16 10.86 40.30 -4.48
N SER A 17 11.32 40.15 -3.24
CA SER A 17 12.33 41.04 -2.66
C SER A 17 13.46 40.20 -2.10
N GLY A 18 14.66 40.40 -2.63
CA GLY A 18 15.89 39.95 -2.00
C GLY A 18 16.46 41.10 -1.18
N ASN A 19 16.97 40.83 0.01
CA ASN A 19 18.40 40.90 0.34
C ASN A 19 18.62 40.39 1.77
N GLY A 20 19.87 40.03 2.08
CA GLY A 20 20.26 39.15 3.18
C GLY A 20 20.05 39.64 4.61
N GLY A 21 20.14 38.67 5.52
CA GLY A 21 20.05 38.85 6.97
C GLY A 21 19.97 37.49 7.64
N SER A 22 21.09 37.01 8.16
CA SER A 22 21.24 35.77 8.91
C SER A 22 20.23 35.69 10.05
N ASN A 23 19.30 34.74 9.99
CA ASN A 23 18.64 34.25 11.20
C ASN A 23 18.18 32.80 10.99
N SER A 24 18.80 31.90 11.74
CA SER A 24 18.46 30.49 11.87
C SER A 24 17.10 30.35 12.55
N GLY A 25 16.03 30.26 11.75
CA GLY A 25 14.70 29.89 12.19
C GLY A 25 14.33 28.53 11.63
N THR A 26 14.25 27.52 12.50
CA THR A 26 13.72 26.18 12.21
C THR A 26 12.22 26.27 11.93
N TRP A 27 11.86 26.56 10.68
CA TRP A 27 10.52 26.28 10.17
C TRP A 27 10.61 24.98 9.38
N PRO A 28 9.69 24.02 9.54
CA PRO A 28 9.71 22.84 8.69
C PRO A 28 9.52 23.35 7.26
N SER A 29 10.51 23.10 6.39
CA SER A 29 10.33 23.28 4.96
C SER A 29 9.08 22.49 4.58
N PHE A 30 7.97 23.18 4.36
CA PHE A 30 6.74 22.56 3.90
C PHE A 30 7.09 21.88 2.58
N SER A 31 7.20 20.56 2.60
CA SER A 31 7.43 19.80 1.38
C SER A 31 6.26 20.07 0.45
N ALA A 32 6.53 20.15 -0.85
CA ALA A 32 5.50 20.29 -1.85
C ALA A 32 4.44 19.17 -1.71
N ALA A 33 4.82 17.99 -1.19
CA ALA A 33 3.91 16.90 -0.85
C ALA A 33 2.95 17.26 0.31
N SER A 34 3.44 17.78 1.43
CA SER A 34 2.58 18.21 2.56
C SER A 34 1.71 19.42 2.19
N PHE A 35 2.21 20.33 1.36
CA PHE A 35 1.41 21.43 0.82
C PHE A 35 0.30 20.95 -0.12
N ARG A 36 0.63 20.07 -1.09
CA ARG A 36 -0.37 19.42 -1.97
C ARG A 36 -1.43 18.69 -1.16
N ARG A 37 -1.01 17.93 -0.15
CA ARG A 37 -1.89 17.21 0.77
C ARG A 37 -2.89 18.15 1.46
N ARG A 38 -2.41 19.30 1.98
CA ARG A 38 -3.27 20.32 2.56
C ARG A 38 -4.25 20.91 1.55
N ILE A 39 -3.80 21.23 0.34
CA ILE A 39 -4.68 21.76 -0.72
C ILE A 39 -5.78 20.77 -1.11
N ILE A 40 -5.42 19.51 -1.38
CA ILE A 40 -6.37 18.48 -1.82
C ILE A 40 -7.43 18.22 -0.73
N ASN A 41 -7.00 18.14 0.53
CA ASN A 41 -7.91 17.99 1.65
C ASN A 41 -8.88 19.17 1.75
N THR A 42 -8.41 20.40 1.62
CA THR A 42 -9.26 21.60 1.67
C THR A 42 -10.25 21.65 0.50
N MET A 43 -9.83 21.26 -0.72
CA MET A 43 -10.71 21.25 -1.89
C MET A 43 -11.79 20.15 -1.84
N ARG A 44 -11.53 19.02 -1.17
CA ARG A 44 -12.51 17.93 -1.00
C ARG A 44 -13.56 18.21 0.08
N CYS A 45 -13.29 19.12 1.02
CA CYS A 45 -14.23 19.47 2.09
C CYS A 45 -15.43 20.34 1.64
N GLY A 46 -15.55 20.69 0.36
CA GLY A 46 -16.61 21.57 -0.17
C GLY A 46 -17.82 20.90 -0.86
N GLY A 47 -17.87 19.56 -0.95
CA GLY A 47 -18.91 18.84 -1.72
C GLY A 47 -19.64 17.77 -0.90
N GLY A 48 -20.46 18.18 0.07
CA GLY A 48 -21.28 17.26 0.86
C GLY A 48 -22.65 17.01 0.23
N GLY A 49 -22.87 15.81 -0.31
CA GLY A 49 -24.17 15.34 -0.81
C GLY A 49 -24.23 13.81 -0.95
N GLY A 50 -24.76 13.15 0.07
CA GLY A 50 -25.19 11.75 0.22
C GLY A 50 -24.89 10.66 -0.84
N SER A 51 -24.25 9.57 -0.39
CA SER A 51 -24.81 8.21 -0.49
C SER A 51 -24.01 7.25 0.41
N ARG A 52 -24.67 6.63 1.39
CA ARG A 52 -24.10 5.62 2.27
C ARG A 52 -24.16 4.26 1.56
N HIS A 53 -23.04 3.79 1.01
CA HIS A 53 -22.87 2.38 0.68
C HIS A 53 -22.21 1.65 1.85
N ARG A 54 -23.00 0.75 2.44
CA ARG A 54 -22.63 -0.18 3.50
C ARG A 54 -21.90 -1.38 2.86
N PRO A 55 -20.68 -1.76 3.27
CA PRO A 55 -20.08 -3.01 2.83
C PRO A 55 -20.59 -4.15 3.71
N SER A 56 -21.32 -5.09 3.12
CA SER A 56 -21.70 -6.38 3.73
C SER A 56 -20.60 -7.41 3.48
N GLY A 57 -19.82 -7.71 4.52
CA GLY A 57 -18.97 -8.90 4.61
C GLY A 57 -19.54 -9.86 5.67
N PRO A 58 -19.35 -11.19 5.52
CA PRO A 58 -19.95 -12.18 6.42
C PRO A 58 -19.24 -12.19 7.80
N PRO A 59 -19.95 -12.49 8.90
CA PRO A 59 -19.35 -12.53 10.22
C PRO A 59 -18.49 -13.78 10.42
N ALA A 60 -17.33 -13.58 11.06
CA ALA A 60 -16.38 -14.61 11.44
C ALA A 60 -16.96 -15.56 12.51
N GLU A 61 -16.79 -16.86 12.27
CA GLU A 61 -17.10 -17.94 13.20
C GLU A 61 -16.17 -17.89 14.43
N LYS A 62 -16.75 -18.15 15.60
CA LYS A 62 -16.04 -18.32 16.89
C LYS A 62 -15.70 -19.81 17.10
N PRO A 63 -14.63 -20.11 17.85
CA PRO A 63 -14.02 -21.43 17.88
C PRO A 63 -14.81 -22.43 18.73
N ILE A 64 -15.05 -23.63 18.17
CA ILE A 64 -15.66 -24.77 18.87
C ILE A 64 -14.58 -25.43 19.75
N GLN A 65 -14.79 -25.39 21.06
CA GLN A 65 -14.04 -26.19 22.04
C GLN A 65 -14.63 -27.62 22.07
N GLN A 66 -13.74 -28.61 21.96
CA GLN A 66 -14.03 -30.03 22.12
C GLN A 66 -14.38 -30.36 23.59
N PRO A 67 -15.39 -31.19 23.87
CA PRO A 67 -15.53 -31.84 25.18
C PRO A 67 -14.77 -33.18 25.22
N ARG A 68 -14.05 -33.41 26.32
CA ARG A 68 -13.48 -34.70 26.75
C ARG A 68 -14.59 -35.60 27.34
N PRO A 69 -14.47 -36.94 27.33
CA PRO A 69 -15.55 -37.85 27.71
C PRO A 69 -15.51 -38.25 29.19
N GLU A 70 -16.69 -38.57 29.75
CA GLU A 70 -16.87 -39.29 31.02
C GLU A 70 -17.80 -40.52 30.81
N PRO A 71 -17.74 -41.54 31.70
CA PRO A 71 -17.93 -42.94 31.31
C PRO A 71 -19.37 -43.46 31.43
N GLU A 72 -19.69 -44.44 30.59
CA GLU A 72 -20.94 -45.21 30.62
C GLU A 72 -21.01 -46.22 31.78
N VAL A 73 -22.22 -46.38 32.33
CA VAL A 73 -22.63 -47.57 33.09
C VAL A 73 -23.81 -48.26 32.37
N ARG A 74 -23.53 -49.50 31.98
CA ARG A 74 -24.35 -50.63 31.49
C ARG A 74 -25.88 -50.59 31.65
N SER A 75 -26.60 -51.03 30.59
CA SER A 75 -27.44 -52.25 30.63
C SER A 75 -28.00 -52.69 29.26
N GLY A 76 -27.83 -53.99 28.93
CA GLY A 76 -28.87 -54.90 28.39
C GLY A 76 -29.34 -54.81 26.92
N PRO A 77 -29.41 -55.93 26.16
CA PRO A 77 -29.50 -55.91 24.69
C PRO A 77 -30.94 -56.08 24.16
N LYS A 78 -31.27 -55.36 23.06
CA LYS A 78 -32.31 -55.80 22.10
C LYS A 78 -31.86 -55.49 20.66
N LYS A 79 -31.80 -56.53 19.83
CA LYS A 79 -31.48 -56.49 18.40
C LYS A 79 -32.46 -55.60 17.62
N PRO A 80 -31.99 -54.81 16.65
CA PRO A 80 -32.78 -54.48 15.47
C PRO A 80 -32.13 -55.03 14.21
N GLY A 81 -32.97 -55.51 13.28
CA GLY A 81 -32.56 -56.12 12.01
C GLY A 81 -31.72 -55.18 11.15
N GLY A 82 -30.57 -55.68 10.70
CA GLY A 82 -29.60 -54.92 9.89
C GLY A 82 -30.03 -54.65 8.44
N SER A 83 -31.24 -55.02 8.04
CA SER A 83 -31.72 -54.82 6.66
C SER A 83 -32.42 -53.47 6.48
N GLU A 84 -33.16 -52.97 7.48
CA GLU A 84 -33.95 -51.74 7.33
C GLU A 84 -33.08 -50.49 7.42
N LYS A 85 -32.14 -50.43 8.38
CA LYS A 85 -31.20 -49.30 8.50
C LYS A 85 -30.24 -49.17 7.31
N LEU A 86 -29.85 -50.29 6.69
CA LEU A 86 -29.01 -50.26 5.48
C LEU A 86 -29.83 -49.82 4.26
N SER A 87 -31.09 -50.25 4.18
CA SER A 87 -32.03 -49.81 3.15
C SER A 87 -32.42 -48.34 3.29
N GLU A 88 -32.51 -47.85 4.52
CA GLU A 88 -32.79 -46.45 4.84
C GLU A 88 -31.57 -45.56 4.60
N LEU A 89 -30.35 -46.01 4.93
CA LEU A 89 -29.10 -45.31 4.61
C LEU A 89 -28.77 -45.33 3.11
N LEU A 90 -29.07 -46.42 2.39
CA LEU A 90 -28.95 -46.46 0.92
C LEU A 90 -30.01 -45.57 0.25
N ARG A 91 -31.25 -45.52 0.77
CA ARG A 91 -32.29 -44.59 0.27
C ARG A 91 -31.99 -43.12 0.60
N LEU A 92 -31.42 -42.83 1.76
CA LEU A 92 -30.93 -41.50 2.15
C LEU A 92 -29.68 -41.08 1.37
N SER A 93 -28.91 -42.04 0.83
CA SER A 93 -27.76 -41.78 -0.05
C SER A 93 -28.13 -41.64 -1.53
N GLU A 94 -29.33 -42.06 -1.94
CA GLU A 94 -29.75 -42.13 -3.36
C GLU A 94 -31.07 -41.43 -3.69
N SER A 95 -31.66 -40.57 -2.84
CA SER A 95 -32.90 -39.88 -3.24
C SER A 95 -33.06 -38.43 -2.78
N SER A 96 -33.30 -37.59 -3.80
CA SER A 96 -33.96 -36.27 -3.80
C SER A 96 -33.13 -34.99 -3.90
N GLU A 97 -31.90 -34.89 -3.38
CA GLU A 97 -31.14 -33.62 -3.51
C GLU A 97 -30.36 -33.50 -4.83
N ASN A 98 -30.13 -34.62 -5.54
CA ASN A 98 -29.25 -34.66 -6.70
C ASN A 98 -29.94 -34.53 -8.06
N GLU A 99 -31.18 -34.99 -8.26
CA GLU A 99 -31.79 -35.00 -9.60
C GLU A 99 -32.15 -33.58 -10.08
N ASP A 100 -32.76 -32.77 -9.22
CA ASP A 100 -33.13 -31.39 -9.55
C ASP A 100 -31.89 -30.48 -9.70
N GLU A 101 -30.86 -30.70 -8.88
CA GLU A 101 -29.59 -29.96 -9.00
C GLU A 101 -28.84 -30.34 -10.29
N VAL A 102 -28.79 -31.64 -10.63
CA VAL A 102 -28.20 -32.11 -11.89
C VAL A 102 -28.96 -31.57 -13.07
N LYS A 103 -30.30 -31.59 -13.04
CA LYS A 103 -31.14 -31.02 -14.10
C LYS A 103 -30.85 -29.52 -14.31
N LYS A 104 -30.77 -28.75 -13.22
CA LYS A 104 -30.43 -27.32 -13.27
C LYS A 104 -29.02 -27.08 -13.84
N LYS A 105 -28.03 -27.90 -13.48
CA LYS A 105 -26.67 -27.82 -14.04
C LYS A 105 -26.64 -28.15 -15.53
N VAL A 106 -27.42 -29.15 -15.97
CA VAL A 106 -27.57 -29.48 -17.39
C VAL A 106 -28.21 -28.32 -18.15
N GLU A 107 -29.28 -27.73 -17.63
CA GLU A 107 -29.93 -26.55 -18.24
C GLU A 107 -28.97 -25.36 -18.35
N THR A 108 -28.21 -25.08 -17.28
CA THR A 108 -27.18 -24.02 -17.27
C THR A 108 -26.08 -24.30 -18.29
N LEU A 109 -25.63 -25.54 -18.41
CA LEU A 109 -24.62 -25.94 -19.39
C LEU A 109 -25.13 -25.75 -20.83
N GLU A 110 -26.39 -26.11 -21.11
CA GLU A 110 -27.00 -25.91 -22.44
C GLU A 110 -27.17 -24.41 -22.77
N GLU A 111 -27.51 -23.58 -21.78
CA GLU A 111 -27.51 -22.12 -21.94
C GLU A 111 -26.11 -21.61 -22.34
N LEU A 112 -25.07 -22.00 -21.61
CA LEU A 112 -23.69 -21.60 -21.89
C LEU A 112 -23.20 -22.09 -23.25
N LYS A 113 -23.58 -23.29 -23.68
CA LYS A 113 -23.32 -23.82 -25.03
C LYS A 113 -24.01 -22.98 -26.10
N GLY A 114 -25.27 -22.60 -25.87
CA GLY A 114 -26.02 -21.71 -26.75
C GLY A 114 -25.32 -20.37 -26.96
N VAL A 115 -24.82 -19.78 -25.87
CA VAL A 115 -24.06 -18.52 -25.90
C VAL A 115 -22.74 -18.67 -26.65
N ALA A 116 -21.98 -19.73 -26.39
CA ALA A 116 -20.74 -19.99 -27.11
C ALA A 116 -20.96 -20.18 -28.62
N LYS A 117 -22.05 -20.86 -29.01
CA LYS A 117 -22.45 -21.02 -30.41
C LYS A 117 -22.88 -19.70 -31.05
N MET A 118 -23.62 -18.87 -30.33
CA MET A 118 -24.04 -17.55 -30.80
C MET A 118 -22.83 -16.64 -31.07
N LEU A 119 -21.85 -16.65 -30.17
CA LEU A 119 -20.59 -15.91 -30.34
C LEU A 119 -19.80 -16.34 -31.59
N GLN A 120 -19.95 -17.59 -32.03
CA GLN A 120 -19.29 -18.15 -33.23
C GLN A 120 -20.12 -17.97 -34.51
N SER A 121 -21.36 -17.51 -34.42
CA SER A 121 -22.24 -17.28 -35.58
C SER A 121 -22.00 -15.90 -36.20
N SER A 122 -22.13 -15.73 -37.52
CA SER A 122 -21.90 -14.43 -38.20
C SER A 122 -22.87 -13.33 -37.76
N ASP A 123 -24.12 -13.68 -37.48
CA ASP A 123 -25.20 -12.71 -37.32
C ASP A 123 -25.47 -12.37 -35.83
N GLY A 124 -25.03 -13.24 -34.93
CA GLY A 124 -25.26 -13.13 -33.48
C GLY A 124 -24.04 -12.68 -32.67
N VAL A 125 -22.93 -12.31 -33.29
CA VAL A 125 -21.64 -12.13 -32.57
C VAL A 125 -21.73 -11.09 -31.45
N LEU A 126 -22.37 -9.94 -31.70
CA LEU A 126 -22.52 -8.88 -30.70
C LEU A 126 -23.35 -9.35 -29.50
N ALA A 127 -24.46 -10.04 -29.77
CA ALA A 127 -25.33 -10.59 -28.74
C ALA A 127 -24.58 -11.67 -27.93
N GLY A 128 -23.86 -12.57 -28.61
CA GLY A 128 -23.03 -13.59 -27.98
C GLY A 128 -21.94 -12.99 -27.08
N ALA A 129 -21.22 -11.96 -27.54
CA ALA A 129 -20.20 -11.29 -26.74
C ALA A 129 -20.79 -10.57 -25.51
N SER A 130 -21.93 -9.90 -25.70
CA SER A 130 -22.68 -9.24 -24.63
C SER A 130 -23.16 -10.23 -23.58
N GLU A 131 -23.58 -11.42 -24.03
CA GLU A 131 -24.10 -12.46 -23.16
C GLU A 131 -22.99 -13.18 -22.39
N VAL A 132 -21.83 -13.44 -23.02
CA VAL A 132 -20.63 -13.88 -22.30
C VAL A 132 -20.25 -12.87 -21.21
N ARG A 133 -20.24 -11.57 -21.54
CA ARG A 133 -19.98 -10.51 -20.55
C ARG A 133 -20.98 -10.58 -19.39
N ARG A 134 -22.28 -10.74 -19.67
CA ARG A 134 -23.34 -10.80 -18.65
C ARG A 134 -23.16 -12.00 -17.72
N LEU A 135 -23.05 -13.20 -18.29
CA LEU A 135 -22.96 -14.46 -17.53
C LEU A 135 -21.66 -14.57 -16.73
N ALA A 136 -20.53 -14.15 -17.32
CA ALA A 136 -19.23 -14.19 -16.63
C ALA A 136 -19.09 -13.15 -15.52
N LYS A 137 -20.02 -12.20 -15.36
CA LYS A 137 -19.87 -11.08 -14.41
C LYS A 137 -19.78 -11.57 -12.97
N GLU A 138 -20.66 -12.46 -12.55
CA GLU A 138 -20.82 -12.85 -11.14
C GLU A 138 -20.66 -14.36 -10.89
N ASP A 139 -20.60 -15.16 -11.96
CA ASP A 139 -20.53 -16.63 -11.86
C ASP A 139 -19.14 -17.18 -12.25
N LEU A 140 -18.44 -17.78 -11.28
CA LEU A 140 -17.12 -18.39 -11.48
C LEU A 140 -17.16 -19.68 -12.31
N GLU A 141 -18.22 -20.47 -12.19
CA GLU A 141 -18.40 -21.71 -12.94
C GLU A 141 -18.68 -21.37 -14.41
N ALA A 142 -19.55 -20.39 -14.67
CA ALA A 142 -19.79 -19.88 -16.02
C ALA A 142 -18.52 -19.36 -16.69
N ARG A 143 -17.64 -18.64 -15.96
CA ARG A 143 -16.33 -18.19 -16.50
C ARG A 143 -15.48 -19.36 -16.99
N THR A 144 -15.43 -20.44 -16.22
CA THR A 144 -14.63 -21.62 -16.54
C THR A 144 -15.26 -22.37 -17.72
N THR A 145 -16.55 -22.62 -17.67
CA THR A 145 -17.29 -23.37 -18.69
C THR A 145 -17.30 -22.64 -20.03
N LEU A 146 -17.54 -21.33 -20.07
CA LEU A 146 -17.49 -20.55 -21.32
C LEU A 146 -16.10 -20.56 -21.96
N ALA A 147 -15.04 -20.49 -21.15
CA ALA A 147 -13.67 -20.61 -21.65
C ALA A 147 -13.40 -22.01 -22.24
N LEU A 148 -13.85 -23.08 -21.57
CA LEU A 148 -13.75 -24.46 -22.06
C LEU A 148 -14.57 -24.70 -23.33
N LEU A 149 -15.72 -24.04 -23.47
CA LEU A 149 -16.55 -24.02 -24.67
C LEU A 149 -15.95 -23.16 -25.81
N GLY A 150 -14.76 -22.60 -25.62
CA GLY A 150 -14.03 -21.88 -26.66
C GLY A 150 -14.47 -20.43 -26.87
N ALA A 151 -15.01 -19.75 -25.84
CA ALA A 151 -15.41 -18.36 -25.97
C ALA A 151 -14.23 -17.37 -26.13
N ILE A 152 -13.02 -17.71 -25.64
CA ILE A 152 -11.88 -16.79 -25.63
C ILE A 152 -11.40 -16.43 -27.05
N PRO A 153 -11.08 -17.38 -27.96
CA PRO A 153 -10.55 -17.02 -29.28
C PRO A 153 -11.48 -16.13 -30.12
N PRO A 154 -12.81 -16.37 -30.20
CA PRO A 154 -13.73 -15.47 -30.88
C PRO A 154 -13.76 -14.06 -30.27
N LEU A 155 -13.81 -13.94 -28.93
CA LEU A 155 -13.75 -12.62 -28.28
C LEU A 155 -12.45 -11.88 -28.59
N VAL A 156 -11.33 -12.58 -28.62
CA VAL A 156 -10.04 -11.99 -29.03
C VAL A 156 -10.08 -11.60 -30.51
N GLY A 157 -10.70 -12.40 -31.38
CA GLY A 157 -10.90 -12.06 -32.79
C GLY A 157 -11.72 -10.79 -33.00
N LEU A 158 -12.74 -10.54 -32.17
CA LEU A 158 -13.58 -9.35 -32.24
C LEU A 158 -12.84 -8.04 -31.98
N LEU A 159 -11.66 -8.08 -31.36
CA LEU A 159 -10.80 -6.91 -31.19
C LEU A 159 -10.28 -6.37 -32.54
N ASP A 160 -10.35 -7.15 -33.61
CA ASP A 160 -9.98 -6.70 -34.96
C ASP A 160 -11.18 -6.14 -35.75
N SER A 161 -12.38 -6.12 -35.17
CA SER A 161 -13.55 -5.53 -35.82
C SER A 161 -13.47 -4.00 -35.86
N GLU A 162 -14.14 -3.37 -36.82
CA GLU A 162 -14.24 -1.91 -36.92
C GLU A 162 -15.28 -1.31 -35.95
N GLY A 163 -16.18 -2.14 -35.42
CA GLY A 163 -17.28 -1.71 -34.55
C GLY A 163 -16.84 -1.47 -33.11
N VAL A 164 -16.90 -0.22 -32.65
CA VAL A 164 -16.59 0.16 -31.26
C VAL A 164 -17.41 -0.65 -30.24
N GLU A 165 -18.70 -0.83 -30.49
CA GLU A 165 -19.58 -1.65 -29.62
C GLU A 165 -19.13 -3.11 -29.51
N LEU A 166 -18.67 -3.70 -30.62
CA LEU A 166 -18.14 -5.07 -30.64
C LEU A 166 -16.84 -5.17 -29.87
N GLN A 167 -15.93 -4.21 -30.05
CA GLN A 167 -14.67 -4.16 -29.32
C GLN A 167 -14.91 -4.02 -27.82
N ILE A 168 -15.82 -3.13 -27.40
CA ILE A 168 -16.17 -2.92 -25.99
C ILE A 168 -16.80 -4.17 -25.38
N ALA A 169 -17.77 -4.79 -26.08
CA ALA A 169 -18.40 -6.03 -25.63
C ALA A 169 -17.36 -7.16 -25.47
N ALA A 170 -16.45 -7.29 -26.43
CA ALA A 170 -15.37 -8.27 -26.39
C ALA A 170 -14.39 -8.02 -25.24
N LEU A 171 -13.90 -6.79 -25.08
CA LEU A 171 -12.98 -6.42 -24.01
C LEU A 171 -13.58 -6.68 -22.62
N TYR A 172 -14.82 -6.28 -22.37
CA TYR A 172 -15.47 -6.55 -21.09
C TYR A 172 -15.85 -8.02 -20.90
N GLY A 173 -16.14 -8.75 -21.99
CA GLY A 173 -16.29 -10.21 -21.95
C GLY A 173 -15.00 -10.91 -21.49
N LEU A 174 -13.86 -10.55 -22.10
CA LEU A 174 -12.54 -11.05 -21.72
C LEU A 174 -12.18 -10.71 -20.27
N LEU A 175 -12.44 -9.46 -19.86
CA LEU A 175 -12.22 -9.02 -18.48
C LEU A 175 -13.01 -9.90 -17.51
N ASN A 176 -14.31 -10.09 -17.75
CA ASN A 176 -15.16 -10.86 -16.84
C ASN A 176 -14.76 -12.34 -16.79
N LEU A 177 -14.37 -12.94 -17.92
CA LEU A 177 -13.83 -14.30 -17.95
C LEU A 177 -12.54 -14.44 -17.11
N ALA A 178 -11.75 -13.39 -16.99
CA ALA A 178 -10.48 -13.38 -16.26
C ALA A 178 -10.62 -13.19 -14.73
N ILE A 179 -11.73 -12.62 -14.24
CA ILE A 179 -11.91 -12.30 -12.81
C ILE A 179 -11.81 -13.58 -11.98
N GLY A 180 -10.85 -13.61 -11.05
CA GLY A 180 -10.66 -14.75 -10.15
C GLY A 180 -10.27 -16.08 -10.82
N ASN A 181 -9.96 -16.09 -12.12
CA ASN A 181 -9.64 -17.31 -12.86
C ASN A 181 -8.29 -17.19 -13.57
N ASP A 182 -7.26 -17.83 -13.01
CA ASP A 182 -5.89 -17.73 -13.53
C ASP A 182 -5.67 -18.53 -14.82
N ALA A 183 -6.37 -19.65 -14.99
CA ALA A 183 -6.34 -20.42 -16.25
C ALA A 183 -6.87 -19.57 -17.41
N ASN A 184 -7.97 -18.85 -17.20
CA ASN A 184 -8.54 -17.95 -18.20
C ASN A 184 -7.62 -16.74 -18.45
N LYS A 185 -7.04 -16.12 -17.42
CA LYS A 185 -6.05 -15.04 -17.61
C LYS A 185 -4.88 -15.48 -18.50
N ALA A 186 -4.34 -16.68 -18.27
CA ALA A 186 -3.27 -17.24 -19.08
C ALA A 186 -3.73 -17.53 -20.51
N ALA A 187 -4.92 -18.12 -20.67
CA ALA A 187 -5.51 -18.44 -21.97
C ALA A 187 -5.77 -17.19 -22.82
N ILE A 188 -6.25 -16.10 -22.23
CA ILE A 188 -6.49 -14.81 -22.92
C ILE A 188 -5.18 -14.23 -23.45
N VAL A 189 -4.12 -14.22 -22.64
CA VAL A 189 -2.79 -13.75 -23.09
C VAL A 189 -2.23 -14.68 -24.17
N LYS A 190 -2.34 -16.00 -23.99
CA LYS A 190 -1.91 -17.00 -24.99
C LYS A 190 -2.66 -16.88 -26.31
N ALA A 191 -3.92 -16.47 -26.29
CA ALA A 191 -4.72 -16.21 -27.49
C ALA A 191 -4.32 -14.94 -28.25
N GLY A 192 -3.36 -14.16 -27.73
CA GLY A 192 -2.83 -12.96 -28.41
C GLY A 192 -3.60 -11.67 -28.10
N ALA A 193 -4.43 -11.65 -27.05
CA ALA A 193 -5.23 -10.48 -26.69
C ALA A 193 -4.39 -9.22 -26.46
N VAL A 194 -3.22 -9.34 -25.82
CA VAL A 194 -2.31 -8.23 -25.53
C VAL A 194 -1.90 -7.49 -26.82
N HIS A 195 -1.49 -8.23 -27.85
CA HIS A 195 -1.08 -7.63 -29.12
C HIS A 195 -2.25 -6.93 -29.82
N LYS A 196 -3.45 -7.53 -29.81
CA LYS A 196 -4.63 -6.91 -30.42
C LYS A 196 -5.09 -5.64 -29.69
N MET A 197 -5.07 -5.65 -28.36
CA MET A 197 -5.36 -4.45 -27.55
C MET A 197 -4.40 -3.31 -27.88
N LEU A 198 -3.11 -3.60 -28.10
CA LEU A 198 -2.13 -2.58 -28.46
C LEU A 198 -2.32 -2.04 -29.88
N ARG A 199 -2.67 -2.89 -30.85
CA ARG A 199 -3.04 -2.42 -32.20
C ARG A 199 -4.23 -1.46 -32.18
N LEU A 200 -5.21 -1.70 -31.31
CA LEU A 200 -6.33 -0.75 -31.11
C LEU A 200 -5.87 0.61 -30.58
N ILE A 201 -4.82 0.63 -29.73
CA ILE A 201 -4.23 1.86 -29.19
C ILE A 201 -3.44 2.62 -30.25
N GLU A 202 -2.77 1.90 -31.16
CA GLU A 202 -1.87 2.44 -32.19
C GLU A 202 -2.57 2.76 -33.51
N SER A 203 -3.90 2.67 -33.57
CA SER A 203 -4.67 2.83 -34.81
C SER A 203 -4.39 4.17 -35.51
N PRO A 204 -4.20 4.18 -36.85
CA PRO A 204 -3.84 5.37 -37.63
C PRO A 204 -4.89 6.50 -37.58
N ASN A 205 -6.10 6.23 -37.09
CA ASN A 205 -7.17 7.23 -36.93
C ASN A 205 -7.02 8.11 -35.67
N GLY A 206 -5.96 7.92 -34.87
CA GLY A 206 -5.68 8.72 -33.67
C GLY A 206 -5.85 7.92 -32.36
N CYS A 207 -6.05 8.61 -31.23
CA CYS A 207 -6.33 7.95 -29.96
C CYS A 207 -7.58 7.05 -30.09
N PRO A 208 -7.57 5.83 -29.53
CA PRO A 208 -8.76 4.99 -29.50
C PRO A 208 -9.92 5.72 -28.81
N ASP A 209 -11.15 5.32 -29.17
CA ASP A 209 -12.35 5.76 -28.46
C ASP A 209 -12.12 5.66 -26.93
N PRO A 210 -12.45 6.70 -26.14
CA PRO A 210 -12.20 6.70 -24.70
C PRO A 210 -12.72 5.44 -24.01
N ALA A 211 -13.91 4.95 -24.37
CA ALA A 211 -14.49 3.76 -23.74
C ALA A 211 -13.71 2.47 -24.10
N VAL A 212 -13.16 2.39 -25.31
CA VAL A 212 -12.26 1.29 -25.72
C VAL A 212 -10.95 1.37 -24.94
N ALA A 213 -10.37 2.56 -24.83
CA ALA A 213 -9.14 2.77 -24.05
C ALA A 213 -9.31 2.34 -22.59
N GLU A 214 -10.44 2.70 -21.97
CA GLU A 214 -10.78 2.31 -20.60
C GLU A 214 -10.95 0.80 -20.45
N ALA A 215 -11.65 0.16 -21.39
CA ALA A 215 -11.82 -1.28 -21.39
C ALA A 215 -10.48 -2.03 -21.57
N ILE A 216 -9.54 -1.48 -22.36
CA ILE A 216 -8.18 -2.02 -22.48
C ILE A 216 -7.40 -1.87 -21.17
N VAL A 217 -7.45 -0.70 -20.51
CA VAL A 217 -6.82 -0.50 -19.20
C VAL A 217 -7.34 -1.50 -18.16
N ALA A 218 -8.65 -1.71 -18.12
CA ALA A 218 -9.27 -2.68 -17.21
C ALA A 218 -8.79 -4.11 -17.50
N ASN A 219 -8.65 -4.49 -18.78
CA ASN A 219 -8.07 -5.77 -19.16
C ASN A 219 -6.61 -5.90 -18.71
N PHE A 220 -5.76 -4.89 -18.94
CA PHE A 220 -4.37 -4.95 -18.46
C PHE A 220 -4.28 -5.06 -16.94
N LEU A 221 -5.15 -4.37 -16.19
CA LEU A 221 -5.25 -4.56 -14.75
C LEU A 221 -5.61 -6.02 -14.39
N GLY A 222 -6.67 -6.58 -14.99
CA GLY A 222 -7.12 -7.93 -14.71
C GLY A 222 -6.08 -9.01 -15.09
N LEU A 223 -5.46 -8.89 -16.25
CA LEU A 223 -4.49 -9.86 -16.78
C LEU A 223 -3.13 -9.78 -16.07
N SER A 224 -2.67 -8.58 -15.67
CA SER A 224 -1.40 -8.39 -14.96
C SER A 224 -1.41 -8.95 -13.53
N ALA A 225 -2.58 -9.23 -12.97
CA ALA A 225 -2.71 -9.86 -11.67
C ALA A 225 -2.05 -11.26 -11.61
N LEU A 226 -1.97 -11.97 -12.74
CA LEU A 226 -1.28 -13.26 -12.84
C LEU A 226 0.22 -13.09 -13.09
N ASP A 227 1.07 -13.77 -12.32
CA ASP A 227 2.54 -13.68 -12.44
C ASP A 227 3.07 -14.09 -13.81
N SER A 228 2.56 -15.18 -14.40
CA SER A 228 3.00 -15.67 -15.71
C SER A 228 2.68 -14.72 -16.87
N ASN A 229 1.74 -13.79 -16.70
CA ASN A 229 1.39 -12.80 -17.71
C ASN A 229 2.28 -11.55 -17.65
N LYS A 230 2.93 -11.26 -16.50
CA LYS A 230 3.71 -10.03 -16.29
C LYS A 230 4.88 -9.85 -17.28
N PRO A 231 5.66 -10.89 -17.65
CA PRO A 231 6.74 -10.73 -18.63
C PRO A 231 6.21 -10.35 -20.01
N ILE A 232 5.11 -10.97 -20.44
CA ILE A 232 4.51 -10.77 -21.77
C ILE A 232 3.93 -9.35 -21.86
N ILE A 233 3.13 -8.95 -20.87
CA ILE A 233 2.54 -7.61 -20.85
C ILE A 233 3.62 -6.54 -20.71
N GLY A 234 4.61 -6.74 -19.83
CA GLY A 234 5.70 -5.79 -19.60
C GLY A 234 6.56 -5.52 -20.84
N ALA A 235 6.83 -6.54 -21.65
CA ALA A 235 7.61 -6.41 -22.88
C ALA A 235 6.80 -5.94 -24.11
N SER A 236 5.48 -5.78 -23.99
CA SER A 236 4.59 -5.57 -25.14
C SER A 236 4.37 -4.11 -25.57
N GLY A 237 4.79 -3.13 -24.77
CA GLY A 237 4.42 -1.71 -24.99
C GLY A 237 3.18 -1.26 -24.21
N ALA A 238 2.57 -2.15 -23.41
CA ALA A 238 1.48 -1.79 -22.50
C ALA A 238 1.88 -0.75 -21.44
N ILE A 239 3.14 -0.78 -20.97
CA ILE A 239 3.64 0.15 -19.94
C ILE A 239 3.57 1.62 -20.41
N PRO A 240 4.13 2.00 -21.58
CA PRO A 240 3.94 3.34 -22.15
C PRO A 240 2.48 3.78 -22.26
N PHE A 241 1.58 2.90 -22.71
CA PHE A 241 0.15 3.22 -22.79
C PHE A 241 -0.48 3.49 -21.42
N LEU A 242 -0.27 2.61 -20.44
CA LEU A 242 -0.76 2.80 -19.07
C LEU A 242 -0.22 4.10 -18.45
N MET A 243 1.03 4.43 -18.75
CA MET A 243 1.65 5.68 -18.30
C MET A 243 1.05 6.91 -18.96
N LYS A 244 0.76 6.86 -20.27
CA LYS A 244 0.04 7.92 -20.98
C LYS A 244 -1.35 8.15 -20.37
N THR A 245 -2.11 7.09 -20.13
CA THR A 245 -3.43 7.17 -19.48
C THR A 245 -3.34 7.77 -18.09
N LEU A 246 -2.36 7.33 -17.29
CA LEU A 246 -2.15 7.84 -15.93
C LEU A 246 -1.75 9.34 -15.92
N LYS A 247 -0.91 9.78 -16.88
CA LYS A 247 -0.48 11.18 -17.04
C LYS A 247 -1.56 12.09 -17.64
N ASP A 248 -2.65 11.54 -18.19
CA ASP A 248 -3.69 12.36 -18.81
C ASP A 248 -4.24 13.37 -17.82
N SER A 249 -4.35 14.63 -18.25
CA SER A 249 -4.82 15.73 -17.39
C SER A 249 -6.35 15.79 -17.26
N GLY A 250 -7.05 14.70 -17.59
CA GLY A 250 -8.52 14.62 -17.54
C GLY A 250 -9.19 15.10 -18.82
N LYS A 251 -8.47 15.07 -19.95
CA LYS A 251 -8.99 15.45 -21.26
C LYS A 251 -9.65 14.27 -21.96
N THR A 252 -9.17 13.07 -21.71
CA THR A 252 -9.58 11.86 -22.45
C THR A 252 -9.84 10.65 -21.56
N SER A 253 -9.24 10.58 -20.37
CA SER A 253 -9.32 9.40 -19.50
C SER A 253 -10.08 9.71 -18.21
N SER A 254 -11.05 8.85 -17.84
CA SER A 254 -11.75 8.97 -16.57
C SER A 254 -10.80 8.80 -15.37
N SER A 255 -11.22 9.30 -14.21
CA SER A 255 -10.51 9.09 -12.95
C SER A 255 -10.32 7.60 -12.65
N GLN A 256 -11.31 6.76 -12.97
CA GLN A 256 -11.23 5.31 -12.76
C GLN A 256 -10.15 4.67 -13.64
N ALA A 257 -10.05 5.06 -14.91
CA ALA A 257 -9.01 4.57 -15.81
C ALA A 257 -7.59 4.93 -15.34
N LYS A 258 -7.41 6.13 -14.76
CA LYS A 258 -6.13 6.52 -14.15
C LYS A 258 -5.79 5.67 -12.95
N LEU A 259 -6.75 5.46 -12.05
CA LEU A 259 -6.57 4.57 -10.90
C LEU A 259 -6.19 3.17 -11.37
N ASP A 260 -6.96 2.58 -12.29
CA ASP A 260 -6.71 1.23 -12.79
C ASP A 260 -5.39 1.10 -13.54
N SER A 261 -4.95 2.16 -14.24
CA SER A 261 -3.62 2.24 -14.83
C SER A 261 -2.53 2.16 -13.76
N LEU A 262 -2.65 2.92 -12.66
CA LEU A 262 -1.72 2.83 -11.53
C LEU A 262 -1.75 1.44 -10.88
N ARG A 263 -2.92 0.80 -10.79
CA ARG A 263 -3.04 -0.56 -10.26
C ARG A 263 -2.37 -1.59 -11.16
N ALA A 264 -2.51 -1.47 -12.48
CA ALA A 264 -1.85 -2.33 -13.45
C ALA A 264 -0.32 -2.16 -13.42
N LEU A 265 0.16 -0.90 -13.36
CA LEU A 265 1.58 -0.59 -13.20
C LEU A 265 2.15 -1.16 -11.90
N TYR A 266 1.39 -1.13 -10.79
CA TYR A 266 1.77 -1.81 -9.56
C TYR A 266 1.96 -3.32 -9.77
N ASN A 267 0.99 -4.00 -10.37
CA ASN A 267 1.10 -5.43 -10.66
C ASN A 267 2.34 -5.74 -11.52
N LEU A 268 2.55 -4.97 -12.59
CA LEU A 268 3.69 -5.17 -13.50
C LEU A 268 5.04 -4.89 -12.83
N SER A 269 5.11 -3.93 -11.91
CA SER A 269 6.34 -3.55 -11.20
C SER A 269 6.88 -4.64 -10.27
N ILE A 270 6.02 -5.59 -9.85
CA ILE A 270 6.44 -6.71 -9.00
C ILE A 270 7.52 -7.56 -9.68
N LEU A 271 7.48 -7.65 -11.01
CA LEU A 271 8.50 -8.36 -11.79
C LEU A 271 9.69 -7.42 -12.09
N PRO A 272 10.92 -7.69 -11.59
CA PRO A 272 12.05 -6.77 -11.73
C PRO A 272 12.44 -6.45 -13.18
N THR A 273 12.26 -7.38 -14.13
CA THR A 273 12.57 -7.16 -15.55
C THR A 273 11.71 -6.06 -16.19
N ASN A 274 10.54 -5.78 -15.62
CA ASN A 274 9.65 -4.73 -16.11
C ASN A 274 10.06 -3.33 -15.60
N VAL A 275 10.95 -3.23 -14.60
CA VAL A 275 11.33 -1.93 -14.03
C VAL A 275 12.03 -1.06 -15.08
N LEU A 276 12.93 -1.61 -15.89
CA LEU A 276 13.63 -0.86 -16.95
C LEU A 276 12.65 -0.18 -17.94
N PRO A 277 11.73 -0.90 -18.60
CA PRO A 277 10.70 -0.29 -19.44
C PRO A 277 9.84 0.75 -18.72
N MET A 278 9.57 0.58 -17.43
CA MET A 278 8.85 1.59 -16.65
C MET A 278 9.66 2.88 -16.47
N LEU A 279 10.97 2.79 -16.25
CA LEU A 279 11.82 3.96 -16.06
C LEU A 279 11.91 4.82 -17.33
N GLU A 280 11.89 4.20 -18.51
CA GLU A 280 11.88 4.88 -19.82
C GLU A 280 10.66 5.80 -20.02
N THR A 281 9.58 5.57 -19.27
CA THR A 281 8.35 6.38 -19.34
C THR A 281 8.31 7.55 -18.35
N GLU A 282 9.41 7.84 -17.67
CA GLU A 282 9.51 8.82 -16.57
C GLU A 282 8.55 8.51 -15.41
N LEU A 283 8.35 7.21 -15.10
CA LEU A 283 7.47 6.77 -14.02
C LEU A 283 7.84 7.45 -12.69
N VAL A 284 9.10 7.39 -12.29
CA VAL A 284 9.57 7.84 -10.97
C VAL A 284 9.28 9.32 -10.70
N PRO A 285 9.72 10.29 -11.54
CA PRO A 285 9.43 11.71 -11.28
C PRO A 285 7.92 12.00 -11.27
N PHE A 286 7.16 11.38 -12.18
CA PHE A 286 5.71 11.55 -12.21
C PHE A 286 5.04 11.03 -10.91
N LEU A 287 5.39 9.82 -10.48
CA LEU A 287 4.89 9.24 -9.24
C LEU A 287 5.24 10.08 -8.01
N LEU A 288 6.48 10.57 -7.89
CA LEU A 288 6.89 11.46 -6.81
C LEU A 288 6.09 12.78 -6.80
N SER A 289 5.75 13.33 -7.97
CA SER A 289 4.92 14.53 -8.06
C SER A 289 3.49 14.34 -7.54
N MET A 290 2.96 13.11 -7.64
CA MET A 290 1.63 12.74 -7.16
C MET A 290 1.59 12.36 -5.67
N VAL A 291 2.73 12.12 -5.03
CA VAL A 291 2.78 11.90 -3.57
C VAL A 291 2.22 13.14 -2.86
N GLY A 292 1.21 12.91 -2.01
CA GLY A 292 0.42 13.95 -1.34
C GLY A 292 -1.08 13.77 -1.58
N ASP A 293 -1.47 13.14 -2.69
CA ASP A 293 -2.85 12.68 -2.89
C ASP A 293 -3.09 11.39 -2.11
N MET A 294 -3.88 11.47 -1.03
CA MET A 294 -4.10 10.37 -0.10
C MET A 294 -4.83 9.17 -0.72
N GLU A 295 -5.55 9.36 -1.83
CA GLU A 295 -6.25 8.26 -2.51
C GLU A 295 -5.27 7.29 -3.18
N VAL A 296 -4.13 7.80 -3.66
CA VAL A 296 -3.18 7.04 -4.47
C VAL A 296 -1.79 6.91 -3.83
N SER A 297 -1.45 7.74 -2.84
CA SER A 297 -0.09 7.81 -2.27
C SER A 297 0.43 6.46 -1.76
N GLU A 298 -0.40 5.68 -1.06
CA GLU A 298 0.03 4.35 -0.59
C GLU A 298 0.37 3.41 -1.76
N ARG A 299 -0.42 3.46 -2.84
CA ARG A 299 -0.18 2.67 -4.05
C ARG A 299 1.07 3.14 -4.77
N ILE A 300 1.25 4.45 -4.91
CA ILE A 300 2.44 5.06 -5.51
C ILE A 300 3.70 4.59 -4.78
N LEU A 301 3.71 4.68 -3.45
CA LEU A 301 4.84 4.23 -2.64
C LEU A 301 5.07 2.71 -2.76
N ALA A 302 4.02 1.92 -2.98
CA ALA A 302 4.15 0.49 -3.27
C ALA A 302 4.86 0.24 -4.62
N VAL A 303 4.52 0.99 -5.67
CA VAL A 303 5.23 0.92 -6.95
C VAL A 303 6.69 1.33 -6.77
N LEU A 304 6.96 2.45 -6.10
CA LEU A 304 8.32 2.92 -5.83
C LEU A 304 9.13 1.90 -5.01
N SER A 305 8.51 1.19 -4.07
CA SER A 305 9.15 0.10 -3.31
C SER A 305 9.65 -1.02 -4.24
N ASN A 306 8.84 -1.42 -5.22
CA ASN A 306 9.24 -2.41 -6.20
C ASN A 306 10.35 -1.88 -7.13
N VAL A 307 10.24 -0.63 -7.58
CA VAL A 307 11.24 0.02 -8.45
C VAL A 307 12.63 0.08 -7.78
N VAL A 308 12.72 0.50 -6.51
CA VAL A 308 14.03 0.58 -5.81
C VAL A 308 14.63 -0.78 -5.45
N SER A 309 13.90 -1.87 -5.64
CA SER A 309 14.46 -3.22 -5.54
C SER A 309 15.45 -3.49 -6.68
N ALA A 310 15.23 -2.89 -7.87
CA ALA A 310 16.18 -2.91 -8.98
C ALA A 310 17.26 -1.83 -8.85
N ALA A 311 18.46 -2.07 -9.40
CA ALA A 311 19.58 -1.14 -9.27
C ALA A 311 19.36 0.17 -10.03
N GLU A 312 18.74 0.06 -11.20
CA GLU A 312 18.40 1.16 -12.09
C GLU A 312 17.34 2.04 -11.46
N GLY A 313 16.34 1.44 -10.83
CA GLY A 313 15.31 2.19 -10.08
C GLY A 313 15.88 2.99 -8.92
N ARG A 314 16.87 2.44 -8.20
CA ARG A 314 17.61 3.21 -7.17
C ARG A 314 18.35 4.38 -7.79
N LYS A 315 19.14 4.15 -8.85
CA LYS A 315 19.89 5.22 -9.53
C LYS A 315 18.96 6.36 -9.99
N THR A 316 17.81 6.02 -10.60
CA THR A 316 16.83 7.01 -11.01
C THR A 316 16.26 7.78 -9.82
N LEU A 317 15.87 7.10 -8.74
CA LEU A 317 15.36 7.77 -7.53
C LEU A 317 16.41 8.69 -6.91
N SER A 318 17.66 8.25 -6.75
CA SER A 318 18.77 9.03 -6.18
C SER A 318 19.07 10.30 -6.98
N SER A 319 18.86 10.27 -8.30
CA SER A 319 19.09 11.44 -9.15
C SER A 319 18.04 12.55 -8.99
N MET A 320 16.90 12.25 -8.36
CA MET A 320 15.83 13.22 -8.15
C MET A 320 16.06 14.01 -6.85
N ARG A 321 16.31 15.32 -6.98
CA ARG A 321 16.59 16.23 -5.85
C ARG A 321 15.55 16.12 -4.72
N ASP A 322 14.28 16.04 -5.07
CA ASP A 322 13.18 16.09 -4.09
C ASP A 322 12.75 14.69 -3.59
N ALA A 323 13.38 13.60 -4.04
CA ALA A 323 12.95 12.25 -3.67
C ALA A 323 13.05 11.99 -2.16
N PHE A 324 14.22 12.25 -1.55
CA PHE A 324 14.40 12.05 -0.10
C PHE A 324 13.55 13.01 0.73
N PRO A 325 13.50 14.33 0.45
CA PRO A 325 12.58 15.24 1.15
C PRO A 325 11.11 14.79 1.12
N ILE A 326 10.61 14.31 -0.03
CA ILE A 326 9.23 13.79 -0.14
C ILE A 326 9.06 12.54 0.73
N LEU A 327 9.99 11.59 0.67
CA LEU A 327 9.89 10.34 1.44
C LEU A 327 10.01 10.58 2.95
N VAL A 328 10.85 11.53 3.38
CA VAL A 328 10.98 11.95 4.78
C VAL A 328 9.68 12.60 5.26
N ASP A 329 9.05 13.46 4.45
CA ASP A 329 7.75 14.04 4.77
C ASP A 329 6.68 12.96 5.01
N VAL A 330 6.65 11.92 4.17
CA VAL A 330 5.71 10.79 4.32
C VAL A 330 5.90 10.05 5.66
N LEU A 331 7.13 9.99 6.21
CA LEU A 331 7.35 9.38 7.53
C LEU A 331 6.58 10.11 8.64
N ASN A 332 6.29 11.40 8.47
CA ASN A 332 5.56 12.21 9.44
C ASN A 332 4.03 12.10 9.29
N TRP A 333 3.51 11.30 8.35
CA TRP A 333 2.06 11.11 8.14
C TRP A 333 1.50 10.10 9.15
N THR A 334 1.33 10.54 10.40
CA THR A 334 0.91 9.71 11.54
C THR A 334 -0.48 9.06 11.39
N ASP A 335 -1.33 9.61 10.52
CA ASP A 335 -2.65 9.09 10.17
C ASP A 335 -2.64 8.10 8.98
N SER A 336 -1.47 7.84 8.39
CA SER A 336 -1.31 6.87 7.28
C SER A 336 -0.16 5.89 7.52
N PRO A 337 -0.34 4.90 8.42
CA PRO A 337 0.70 3.90 8.71
C PRO A 337 1.17 3.11 7.49
N GLY A 338 0.27 2.82 6.53
CA GLY A 338 0.62 2.12 5.29
C GLY A 338 1.62 2.91 4.44
N CYS A 339 1.45 4.23 4.35
CA CYS A 339 2.41 5.11 3.66
C CYS A 339 3.76 5.15 4.41
N GLN A 340 3.74 5.30 5.74
CA GLN A 340 4.96 5.28 6.57
C GLN A 340 5.75 3.96 6.39
N GLU A 341 5.06 2.82 6.32
CA GLU A 341 5.70 1.52 6.11
C GLU A 341 6.38 1.41 4.74
N LYS A 342 5.75 1.90 3.67
CA LYS A 342 6.33 1.87 2.32
C LYS A 342 7.46 2.88 2.17
N ALA A 343 7.31 4.10 2.68
CA ALA A 343 8.37 5.11 2.66
C ALA A 343 9.61 4.66 3.48
N SER A 344 9.41 4.09 4.67
CA SER A 344 10.51 3.55 5.47
C SER A 344 11.20 2.36 4.79
N TYR A 345 10.47 1.53 4.03
CA TYR A 345 11.09 0.49 3.21
C TYR A 345 11.99 1.08 2.13
N ILE A 346 11.49 2.04 1.36
CA ILE A 346 12.25 2.71 0.30
C ILE A 346 13.53 3.31 0.89
N LEU A 347 13.42 4.14 1.94
CA LEU A 347 14.57 4.76 2.59
C LEU A 347 15.56 3.73 3.14
N MET A 348 15.10 2.61 3.70
CA MET A 348 15.98 1.53 4.16
C MET A 348 16.78 0.90 3.02
N VAL A 349 16.13 0.62 1.89
CA VAL A 349 16.80 0.04 0.71
C VAL A 349 17.85 1.01 0.15
N MET A 350 17.51 2.29 0.04
CA MET A 350 18.44 3.33 -0.45
C MET A 350 19.62 3.51 0.52
N ALA A 351 19.36 3.60 1.83
CA ALA A 351 20.39 3.78 2.85
C ALA A 351 21.39 2.62 2.90
N HIS A 352 20.94 1.39 2.67
CA HIS A 352 21.82 0.22 2.66
C HIS A 352 22.79 0.22 1.46
N LYS A 353 22.43 0.83 0.33
CA LYS A 353 23.14 0.61 -0.95
C LYS A 353 24.07 1.75 -1.36
N SER A 354 23.91 2.95 -0.82
CA SER A 354 24.66 4.14 -1.26
C SER A 354 24.97 5.08 -0.10
N TYR A 355 26.24 5.48 0.01
CA TYR A 355 26.67 6.52 0.95
C TYR A 355 26.11 7.90 0.59
N GLY A 356 26.10 8.25 -0.70
CA GLY A 356 25.53 9.52 -1.17
C GLY A 356 24.05 9.64 -0.82
N ASP A 357 23.29 8.54 -0.89
CA ASP A 357 21.88 8.54 -0.51
C ASP A 357 21.71 8.76 1.00
N ARG A 358 22.58 8.19 1.83
CA ARG A 358 22.54 8.42 3.28
C ARG A 358 22.81 9.88 3.63
N GLN A 359 23.78 10.50 2.97
CA GLN A 359 24.07 11.91 3.15
C GLN A 359 22.89 12.79 2.70
N ALA A 360 22.29 12.51 1.54
CA ALA A 360 21.10 13.21 1.07
C ALA A 360 19.89 13.05 2.00
N MET A 361 19.73 11.89 2.65
CA MET A 361 18.70 11.71 3.68
C MET A 361 18.97 12.54 4.94
N ILE A 362 20.22 12.64 5.38
CA ILE A 362 20.61 13.48 6.52
C ILE A 362 20.30 14.95 6.23
N GLU A 363 20.66 15.42 5.04
CA GLU A 363 20.36 16.79 4.57
C GLU A 363 18.85 17.05 4.47
N ALA A 364 18.06 16.03 4.10
CA ALA A 364 16.61 16.08 4.13
C ALA A 364 16.00 16.02 5.54
N GLY A 365 16.81 15.93 6.60
CA GLY A 365 16.33 15.94 7.99
C GLY A 365 15.73 14.60 8.47
N VAL A 366 16.13 13.46 7.89
CA VAL A 366 15.53 12.15 8.18
C VAL A 366 15.61 11.73 9.66
N ALA A 367 16.59 12.22 10.42
CA ALA A 367 16.90 11.73 11.75
C ALA A 367 15.76 11.91 12.76
N SER A 368 15.13 13.09 12.80
CA SER A 368 14.01 13.38 13.70
C SER A 368 12.79 12.51 13.37
N SER A 369 12.43 12.43 12.07
CA SER A 369 11.35 11.59 11.58
C SER A 369 11.55 10.11 11.91
N LEU A 370 12.78 9.58 11.82
CA LEU A 370 13.06 8.19 12.18
C LEU A 370 12.96 7.95 13.69
N LEU A 371 13.42 8.89 14.53
CA LEU A 371 13.30 8.78 15.99
C LEU A 371 11.83 8.75 16.41
N GLU A 372 11.01 9.63 15.84
CA GLU A 372 9.55 9.63 16.04
C GLU A 372 8.95 8.31 15.56
N LEU A 373 9.34 7.83 14.37
CA LEU A 373 8.81 6.60 13.80
C LEU A 373 9.20 5.35 14.62
N THR A 374 10.39 5.30 15.21
CA THR A 374 10.80 4.24 16.16
C THR A 374 9.91 4.21 17.40
N LEU A 375 9.37 5.36 17.80
CA LEU A 375 8.57 5.50 19.02
C LEU A 375 7.07 5.33 18.79
N LEU A 376 6.54 5.81 17.65
CA LEU A 376 5.10 5.89 17.37
C LEU A 376 4.65 5.03 16.17
N GLY A 377 5.56 4.64 15.28
CA GLY A 377 5.27 3.90 14.05
C GLY A 377 4.71 2.49 14.28
N SER A 378 4.30 1.82 13.21
CA SER A 378 3.93 0.39 13.26
C SER A 378 5.14 -0.48 13.63
N THR A 379 4.92 -1.72 14.09
CA THR A 379 6.03 -2.62 14.44
C THR A 379 7.02 -2.82 13.28
N LEU A 380 6.51 -2.82 12.06
CA LEU A 380 7.32 -2.95 10.85
C LEU A 380 8.11 -1.66 10.58
N ALA A 381 7.45 -0.49 10.66
CA ALA A 381 8.08 0.81 10.47
C ALA A 381 9.15 1.08 11.55
N GLN A 382 8.89 0.71 12.81
CA GLN A 382 9.84 0.84 13.93
C GLN A 382 11.13 0.04 13.69
N LYS A 383 11.01 -1.23 13.28
CA LYS A 383 12.17 -2.07 12.96
C LYS A 383 13.01 -1.49 11.80
N ARG A 384 12.34 -0.99 10.76
CA ARG A 384 13.01 -0.34 9.62
C ARG A 384 13.67 0.96 10.03
N ALA A 385 13.01 1.78 10.86
CA ALA A 385 13.55 3.03 11.36
C ALA A 385 14.84 2.83 12.17
N SER A 386 14.83 1.87 13.11
CA SER A 386 16.03 1.51 13.87
C SER A 386 17.16 1.05 12.96
N ARG A 387 16.85 0.23 11.94
CA ARG A 387 17.86 -0.24 10.98
C ARG A 387 18.46 0.89 10.15
N ILE A 388 17.65 1.87 9.74
CA ILE A 388 18.15 3.06 9.02
C ILE A 388 19.06 3.88 9.95
N LEU A 389 18.63 4.13 11.19
CA LEU A 389 19.44 4.88 12.17
C LEU A 389 20.80 4.21 12.44
N GLU A 390 20.84 2.87 12.52
CA GLU A 390 22.10 2.13 12.58
C GLU A 390 23.00 2.41 11.36
N CYS A 391 22.44 2.33 10.14
CA CYS A 391 23.18 2.60 8.91
C CYS A 391 23.74 4.05 8.88
N LEU A 392 22.99 5.02 9.38
CA LEU A 392 23.42 6.42 9.45
C LEU A 392 24.48 6.65 10.55
N ARG A 393 24.49 5.86 11.62
CA ARG A 393 25.48 5.97 12.73
C ARG A 393 26.83 5.37 12.40
N VAL A 394 26.86 4.19 11.76
CA VAL A 394 28.12 3.50 11.39
C VAL A 394 29.03 4.41 10.55
N ASP A 395 28.44 5.27 9.75
CA ASP A 395 29.19 6.19 8.88
C ASP A 395 29.72 7.43 9.57
N LYS A 396 29.08 7.90 10.66
CA LYS A 396 29.70 8.90 11.53
C LYS A 396 30.96 8.32 12.19
N GLY A 397 30.93 7.04 12.58
CA GLY A 397 32.10 6.34 13.12
C GLY A 397 33.25 6.19 12.12
N LYS A 398 32.95 5.87 10.85
CA LYS A 398 33.97 5.78 9.79
C LYS A 398 34.57 7.13 9.39
N GLN A 399 33.75 8.17 9.24
CA GLN A 399 34.26 9.52 8.96
C GLN A 399 35.11 10.08 10.10
N VAL A 400 34.74 9.81 11.36
CA VAL A 400 35.58 10.16 12.51
C VAL A 400 36.88 9.35 12.48
N SER A 401 36.84 8.04 12.20
CA SER A 401 38.06 7.22 12.12
C SER A 401 39.01 7.63 10.98
N GLU A 402 38.49 8.06 9.81
CA GLU A 402 39.31 8.53 8.70
C GLU A 402 39.87 9.94 8.95
N SER A 403 39.11 10.82 9.60
CA SER A 403 39.56 12.17 9.95
C SER A 403 40.64 12.17 11.04
N TYR A 404 40.66 11.16 11.91
CA TYR A 404 41.74 10.95 12.91
C TYR A 404 42.85 9.99 12.42
N GLY A 405 42.73 9.38 11.23
CA GLY A 405 43.69 8.41 10.69
C GLY A 405 44.88 9.01 9.93
N GLY A 406 44.96 10.34 9.81
CA GLY A 406 45.99 11.06 9.04
C GLY A 406 47.05 11.81 9.86
N GLY A 407 47.08 11.66 11.19
CA GLY A 407 48.02 12.38 12.06
C GLY A 407 48.81 11.41 12.95
N LEU A 408 50.14 11.46 12.85
CA LEU A 408 51.08 10.62 13.59
C LEU A 408 50.81 10.57 15.10
N GLY A 409 50.92 9.35 15.64
CA GLY A 409 51.43 8.98 16.97
C GLY A 409 51.25 9.95 18.15
N ALA A 410 50.28 9.65 19.01
CA ALA A 410 50.41 9.90 20.44
C ALA A 410 49.58 8.87 21.21
N THR A 411 50.28 7.92 21.83
CA THR A 411 49.76 7.07 22.89
C THR A 411 49.35 7.96 24.07
N LEU A 412 48.06 8.04 24.37
CA LEU A 412 47.60 8.60 25.64
C LEU A 412 46.76 7.54 26.37
N SER A 413 47.45 6.87 27.29
CA SER A 413 46.92 5.99 28.31
C SER A 413 45.84 6.68 29.14
N ALA A 414 44.85 5.89 29.56
CA ALA A 414 43.81 6.29 30.52
C ALA A 414 44.41 6.75 31.86
N PRO A 415 43.84 7.75 32.55
CA PRO A 415 44.19 8.01 33.93
C PRO A 415 43.37 7.08 34.85
N LEU A 416 44.08 6.12 35.45
CA LEU A 416 43.73 5.52 36.73
C LEU A 416 44.27 6.43 37.84
N CYS A 417 43.43 6.87 38.78
CA CYS A 417 43.89 7.17 40.14
C CYS A 417 42.72 7.08 41.12
N GLY A 418 42.85 6.19 42.10
CA GLY A 418 41.90 5.96 43.19
C GLY A 418 42.21 6.76 44.47
N SER A 419 41.16 6.91 45.26
CA SER A 419 41.04 7.00 46.73
C SER A 419 42.18 7.60 47.57
N SER A 420 41.88 8.65 48.36
CA SER A 420 41.89 8.61 49.84
C SER A 420 41.46 9.94 50.49
N SER A 421 41.17 9.87 51.78
CA SER A 421 40.20 10.61 52.59
C SER A 421 40.75 11.77 53.47
N SER A 422 39.82 12.64 53.88
CA SER A 422 39.63 13.34 55.18
C SER A 422 40.60 14.44 55.67
N ILE A 423 40.07 15.65 56.02
CA ILE A 423 39.82 16.16 57.40
C ILE A 423 39.36 17.65 57.41
N ALA A 424 38.20 17.88 58.08
CA ALA A 424 37.70 18.96 58.96
C ALA A 424 37.72 20.50 58.68
N GLY A 425 36.56 21.11 59.03
CA GLY A 425 36.34 22.48 59.55
C GLY A 425 35.64 23.43 58.56
N THR A 426 34.56 24.19 58.83
CA THR A 426 33.78 24.58 60.02
C THR A 426 32.45 25.24 59.55
N ASN A 427 31.44 25.23 60.42
CA ASN A 427 30.07 25.77 60.30
C ASN A 427 29.86 27.15 59.63
N HIS A 428 28.77 27.30 58.86
CA HIS A 428 27.68 28.25 59.17
C HIS A 428 26.38 27.97 58.40
N GLN A 429 25.25 28.21 59.08
CA GLN A 429 23.85 28.02 58.70
C GLN A 429 23.35 28.98 57.60
N SER A 430 22.52 28.46 56.67
CA SER A 430 21.31 29.08 56.06
C SER A 430 20.69 28.01 55.15
N LYS A 431 19.67 27.26 55.57
CA LYS A 431 18.21 27.55 55.54
C LYS A 431 17.69 27.94 54.14
N GLU A 432 16.78 27.08 53.65
CA GLU A 432 15.84 27.24 52.53
C GLU A 432 16.40 27.17 51.09
N CYS A 433 16.00 26.11 50.37
CA CYS A 433 15.59 26.11 48.95
C CYS A 433 15.36 24.65 48.50
N LEU A 434 14.18 24.11 48.82
CA LEU A 434 13.56 23.12 47.95
C LEU A 434 12.82 23.91 46.87
N ASP A 435 12.81 23.37 45.64
CA ASP A 435 12.03 23.82 44.48
C ASP A 435 12.67 24.81 43.49
N GLU A 436 13.81 24.48 42.85
CA GLU A 436 14.22 25.20 41.61
C GLU A 436 14.84 24.34 40.47
N ASP A 437 14.75 23.01 40.49
CA ASP A 437 15.41 22.17 39.45
C ASP A 437 14.58 21.88 38.18
N GLU A 438 13.33 22.35 38.07
CA GLU A 438 12.52 22.15 36.84
C GLU A 438 12.75 23.21 35.74
N SER A 439 13.43 24.32 36.05
CA SER A 439 13.54 25.48 35.14
C SER A 439 14.60 25.32 34.03
N MET A 440 15.55 24.40 34.17
CA MET A 440 16.73 24.29 33.29
C MET A 440 16.77 23.02 32.42
N MET A 441 15.62 22.50 32.00
CA MET A 441 15.61 21.51 30.90
C MET A 441 15.69 22.23 29.56
N SER A 442 16.75 21.96 28.79
CA SER A 442 16.87 22.42 27.40
C SER A 442 15.64 21.97 26.60
N ASP A 443 15.24 22.76 25.60
CA ASP A 443 14.02 22.50 24.82
C ASP A 443 14.06 21.12 24.16
N GLU A 444 15.26 20.62 23.83
CA GLU A 444 15.48 19.27 23.32
C GLU A 444 15.15 18.20 24.35
N LYS A 445 15.51 18.39 25.62
CA LYS A 445 15.21 17.45 26.72
C LYS A 445 13.70 17.42 27.01
N LYS A 446 13.02 18.57 26.93
CA LYS A 446 11.55 18.63 27.03
C LYS A 446 10.86 17.91 25.88
N ALA A 447 11.32 18.11 24.64
CA ALA A 447 10.81 17.42 23.46
C ALA A 447 11.03 15.91 23.54
N VAL A 448 12.22 15.46 23.99
CA VAL A 448 12.52 14.04 24.21
C VAL A 448 11.58 13.43 25.26
N ASN A 449 11.37 14.12 26.39
CA ASN A 449 10.45 13.65 27.43
C ASN A 449 9.01 13.53 26.93
N GLN A 450 8.53 14.48 26.13
CA GLN A 450 7.21 14.41 25.50
C GLN A 450 7.10 13.22 24.54
N LEU A 451 8.14 12.98 23.71
CA LEU A 451 8.16 11.85 22.77
C LEU A 451 8.16 10.50 23.49
N VAL A 452 8.94 10.38 24.57
CA VAL A 452 8.97 9.19 25.43
C VAL A 452 7.60 8.94 26.05
N GLN A 453 6.95 9.98 26.60
CA GLN A 453 5.63 9.86 27.21
C GLN A 453 4.56 9.46 26.19
N GLN A 454 4.58 10.05 24.99
CA GLN A 454 3.67 9.71 23.90
C GLN A 454 3.89 8.27 23.39
N SER A 455 5.15 7.84 23.31
CA SER A 455 5.51 6.46 22.96
C SER A 455 4.99 5.45 23.98
N LEU A 456 5.17 5.76 25.27
CA LEU A 456 4.69 4.91 26.36
C LEU A 456 3.17 4.77 26.32
N GLN A 457 2.44 5.88 26.12
CA GLN A 457 0.99 5.87 25.99
C GLN A 457 0.51 5.06 24.77
N ASN A 458 1.18 5.20 23.62
CA ASN A 458 0.85 4.45 22.42
C ASN A 458 1.16 2.95 22.56
N ASN A 459 2.29 2.60 23.17
CA ASN A 459 2.63 1.20 23.49
C ASN A 459 1.62 0.59 24.46
N MET A 460 1.27 1.29 25.54
CA MET A 460 0.21 0.85 26.47
C MET A 460 -1.12 0.64 25.76
N ARG A 461 -1.55 1.59 24.91
CA ARG A 461 -2.80 1.46 24.15
C ARG A 461 -2.79 0.22 23.24
N ARG A 462 -1.64 -0.11 22.65
CA ARG A 462 -1.46 -1.33 21.83
C ARG A 462 -1.49 -2.60 22.68
N ILE A 463 -0.88 -2.59 23.87
CA ILE A 463 -0.91 -3.71 24.82
C ILE A 463 -2.34 -3.98 25.28
N VAL A 464 -3.07 -2.94 25.70
CA VAL A 464 -4.49 -3.02 26.11
C VAL A 464 -5.36 -3.58 24.99
N LYS A 465 -5.17 -3.11 23.75
CA LYS A 465 -5.89 -3.63 22.58
C LYS A 465 -5.57 -5.11 22.28
N ARG A 466 -4.30 -5.54 22.41
CA ARG A 466 -3.90 -6.93 22.19
C ARG A 466 -4.40 -7.87 23.29
N ALA A 467 -4.54 -7.37 24.51
CA ALA A 467 -5.04 -8.11 25.66
C ALA A 467 -6.58 -8.19 25.75
N ASN A 468 -7.33 -7.61 24.78
CA ASN A 468 -8.80 -7.50 24.82
C ASN A 468 -9.34 -6.88 26.12
N LEU A 469 -8.59 -5.96 26.73
CA LEU A 469 -9.00 -5.26 27.94
C LEU A 469 -9.97 -4.11 27.60
N PRO A 470 -11.00 -3.83 28.43
CA PRO A 470 -11.95 -2.74 28.19
C PRO A 470 -11.23 -1.38 28.05
N GLN A 471 -11.71 -0.49 27.17
CA GLN A 471 -11.09 0.82 26.93
C GLN A 471 -10.98 1.73 28.17
N ASN A 472 -11.71 1.41 29.24
CA ASN A 472 -11.66 2.09 30.54
C ASN A 472 -10.46 1.68 31.42
N PHE A 473 -9.60 0.77 30.94
CA PHE A 473 -8.37 0.35 31.63
C PHE A 473 -7.14 1.17 31.25
N VAL A 474 -7.32 2.42 30.80
CA VAL A 474 -6.23 3.40 30.72
C VAL A 474 -6.24 4.19 32.03
N PRO A 475 -5.34 3.94 32.99
CA PRO A 475 -5.32 4.71 34.23
C PRO A 475 -4.68 6.07 33.94
N SER A 476 -5.49 7.12 33.91
CA SER A 476 -4.99 8.49 34.09
C SER A 476 -4.60 8.69 35.56
N GLU A 477 -3.59 9.52 35.78
CA GLU A 477 -3.11 10.02 37.08
C GLU A 477 -2.21 9.11 37.92
N HIS A 478 -2.46 7.81 38.08
CA HIS A 478 -1.79 7.02 39.14
C HIS A 478 -0.34 6.55 38.89
N PHE A 479 0.24 6.83 37.71
CA PHE A 479 1.61 6.41 37.34
C PHE A 479 2.63 7.54 37.23
N LYS A 480 2.26 8.81 37.47
CA LYS A 480 3.23 9.92 37.58
C LYS A 480 4.28 9.66 38.68
N SER A 481 3.96 8.83 39.67
CA SER A 481 4.88 8.44 40.75
C SER A 481 5.95 7.41 40.36
N PHE A 482 5.77 6.68 39.26
CA PHE A 482 6.78 5.72 38.79
C PHE A 482 7.83 6.35 37.87
N THR A 483 7.51 7.50 37.26
CA THR A 483 8.44 8.25 36.42
C THR A 483 9.42 9.12 37.22
N SER A 484 9.11 9.45 38.48
CA SER A 484 10.02 10.19 39.36
C SER A 484 11.08 9.31 40.06
N SER A 485 11.01 7.99 39.90
CA SER A 485 11.87 7.03 40.63
C SER A 485 12.80 6.20 39.72
N SER A 486 12.74 6.35 38.40
CA SER A 486 13.60 5.56 37.50
C SER A 486 15.01 6.13 37.42
N THR A 487 15.77 5.97 38.51
CA THR A 487 17.22 6.03 38.47
C THR A 487 17.76 4.77 37.80
N SER A 488 18.68 4.99 36.86
CA SER A 488 19.43 3.97 36.15
C SER A 488 20.01 2.92 37.09
N LYS A 489 19.38 1.74 37.16
CA LYS A 489 20.08 0.51 37.54
C LYS A 489 19.80 -0.53 36.46
N SER A 490 20.82 -0.73 35.64
CA SER A 490 21.03 -1.92 34.83
C SER A 490 20.68 -3.17 35.64
N LEU A 491 19.73 -3.97 35.14
CA LEU A 491 19.57 -5.34 35.59
C LEU A 491 20.82 -6.13 35.15
N PRO A 492 21.44 -6.92 36.04
CA PRO A 492 22.51 -7.82 35.65
C PRO A 492 21.95 -8.96 34.80
N PHE A 493 22.81 -9.42 33.89
CA PHE A 493 22.63 -10.38 32.78
C PHE A 493 21.53 -11.44 32.90
#